data_AF-A0A8J6NCE4-F1
#
_entry.id   AF-A0A8J6NCE4-F1
#
_cell.length_a   1.000
_cell.length_b   1.000
_cell.length_c   1.000
_cell.angle_alpha   90.00
_cell.angle_beta   90.00
_cell.angle_gamma   90.00
#
_symmetry.space_group_name_H-M   'P 1'
#
loop_
_entity.id
_entity.type
_entity.pdbx_description
1 polymer ?
#
loop_
_entity_poly.entity_id
_entity_poly.type
_entity_poly.pdbx_seq_one_letter_code
_entity_poly.pdbx_strand_id
1 'polypeptide(L)'
;MLDNIRAHSFMVAHVADALYCSLSTSSTGRILPPEQHSLILAGALLHDIAKTPCLNNACDHARLGQDLCQQLGYPEVGEIVREHVILRDFSLSRYKQGQFLIKELVYYADKRVRHDEVVTLHQRMDYIIERYGNNDSARHLHIQNNFQLCQTLEEHLFTHINFPPKELASHLNGQLFSPAQKSS
;
A
#
# COMPACT_ATOMS: atom_id res chain seq x y z
N MET A 1 4.40 17.70 3.76
CA MET A 1 3.32 16.91 3.14
C MET A 1 1.99 17.60 3.44
N LEU A 2 1.12 17.78 2.44
CA LEU A 2 -0.22 18.39 2.61
C LEU A 2 -1.15 17.51 3.47
N ASP A 3 -2.15 18.12 4.09
CA ASP A 3 -3.08 17.48 5.04
C ASP A 3 -3.81 16.27 4.45
N ASN A 4 -4.33 16.42 3.23
CA ASN A 4 -5.01 15.35 2.51
C ASN A 4 -4.08 14.18 2.15
N ILE A 5 -2.80 14.45 1.87
CA ILE A 5 -1.81 13.39 1.61
C ILE A 5 -1.44 12.69 2.93
N ARG A 6 -1.32 13.44 4.04
CA ARG A 6 -1.09 12.85 5.37
C ARG A 6 -2.26 11.95 5.78
N ALA A 7 -3.49 12.43 5.66
CA ALA A 7 -4.70 11.64 5.97
C ALA A 7 -4.75 10.36 5.14
N HIS A 8 -4.42 10.44 3.85
CA HIS A 8 -4.27 9.28 2.99
C HIS A 8 -3.23 8.30 3.51
N SER A 9 -2.00 8.76 3.79
CA SER A 9 -0.93 7.90 4.29
C SER A 9 -1.27 7.25 5.64
N PHE A 10 -2.02 7.92 6.52
CA PHE A 10 -2.52 7.30 7.76
C PHE A 10 -3.49 6.16 7.46
N MET A 11 -4.49 6.36 6.59
CA MET A 11 -5.43 5.29 6.25
C MET A 11 -4.72 4.12 5.54
N VAL A 12 -3.73 4.40 4.67
CA VAL A 12 -2.90 3.35 4.06
C VAL A 12 -2.12 2.56 5.10
N ALA A 13 -1.56 3.24 6.11
CA ALA A 13 -0.89 2.56 7.22
C ALA A 13 -1.84 1.70 8.05
N HIS A 14 -3.08 2.17 8.31
CA HIS A 14 -4.09 1.37 9.01
C HIS A 14 -4.47 0.12 8.21
N VAL A 15 -4.66 0.23 6.89
CA VAL A 15 -4.91 -0.93 6.02
C VAL A 15 -3.73 -1.90 6.07
N ALA A 16 -2.50 -1.41 5.92
CA ALA A 16 -1.30 -2.24 5.93
C ALA A 16 -1.10 -2.96 7.28
N ASP A 17 -1.41 -2.29 8.39
CA ASP A 17 -1.42 -2.84 9.75
C ASP A 17 -2.40 -4.02 9.87
N ALA A 18 -3.65 -3.81 9.46
CA ALA A 18 -4.68 -4.84 9.52
C ALA A 18 -4.33 -6.07 8.66
N LEU A 19 -3.71 -5.88 7.49
CA LEU A 19 -3.23 -6.97 6.67
C LEU A 19 -2.11 -7.75 7.37
N TYR A 20 -1.13 -7.05 7.96
CA TYR A 20 -0.05 -7.67 8.73
C TYR A 20 -0.61 -8.48 9.92
N CYS A 21 -1.50 -7.90 10.71
CA CYS A 21 -2.13 -8.56 11.86
C CYS A 21 -2.94 -9.80 11.43
N SER A 22 -3.68 -9.68 10.33
CA SER A 22 -4.49 -10.79 9.79
C SER A 22 -3.64 -11.95 9.26
N LEU A 23 -2.55 -11.64 8.56
CA LEU A 23 -1.60 -12.65 8.09
C LEU A 23 -0.86 -13.33 9.25
N SER A 24 -0.52 -12.56 10.30
CA SER A 24 0.22 -13.06 11.47
C SER A 24 -0.63 -13.94 12.39
N THR A 25 -1.96 -13.79 12.36
CA THR A 25 -2.91 -14.60 13.14
C THR A 25 -3.53 -15.74 12.36
N SER A 26 -3.29 -15.80 11.04
CA SER A 26 -3.78 -16.87 10.18
C SER A 26 -3.03 -18.18 10.43
N SER A 27 -3.78 -19.29 10.55
CA SER A 27 -3.21 -20.63 10.72
C SER A 27 -2.47 -21.15 9.48
N THR A 28 -2.67 -20.50 8.32
CA THR A 28 -2.01 -20.83 7.05
C THR A 28 -1.02 -19.75 6.61
N GLY A 29 -1.01 -18.60 7.28
CA GLY A 29 -0.10 -17.50 7.01
C GLY A 29 1.26 -17.78 7.64
N ARG A 30 2.34 -17.48 6.90
CA ARG A 30 3.67 -17.44 7.51
C ARG A 30 3.72 -16.19 8.38
N ILE A 31 3.99 -16.37 9.68
CA ILE A 31 4.14 -15.25 10.62
C ILE A 31 5.23 -14.33 10.09
N LEU A 32 4.84 -13.10 9.72
CA LEU A 32 5.79 -12.06 9.37
C LEU A 32 6.49 -11.60 10.66
N PRO A 33 7.83 -11.60 10.71
CA PRO A 33 8.54 -11.19 11.91
C PRO A 33 8.13 -9.80 12.42
N PRO A 34 8.09 -9.55 13.74
CA PRO A 34 7.71 -8.26 14.30
C PRO A 34 8.54 -7.07 13.77
N GLU A 35 9.81 -7.28 13.45
CA GLU A 35 10.65 -6.24 12.85
C GLU A 35 10.14 -5.76 11.48
N GLN A 36 9.44 -6.62 10.74
CA GLN A 36 8.83 -6.26 9.46
C GLN A 36 7.60 -5.39 9.64
N HIS A 37 6.90 -5.50 10.77
CA HIS A 37 5.72 -4.69 11.07
C HIS A 37 6.05 -3.19 11.11
N SER A 38 7.09 -2.82 11.86
CA SER A 38 7.54 -1.44 11.95
C SER A 38 7.95 -0.88 10.58
N LEU A 39 8.59 -1.71 9.75
CA LEU A 39 9.01 -1.34 8.41
C LEU A 39 7.82 -1.21 7.43
N ILE A 40 6.78 -2.05 7.56
CA ILE A 40 5.51 -1.90 6.83
C ILE A 40 4.85 -0.57 7.17
N LEU A 41 4.73 -0.24 8.46
CA LEU A 41 4.11 1.01 8.91
C LEU A 41 4.90 2.23 8.42
N ALA A 42 6.24 2.20 8.54
CA ALA A 42 7.09 3.27 8.04
C ALA A 42 6.95 3.46 6.53
N GLY A 43 6.97 2.36 5.75
CA GLY A 43 6.75 2.38 4.31
C GLY A 43 5.38 2.95 3.93
N ALA A 44 4.32 2.53 4.62
CA ALA A 44 2.96 3.02 4.38
C ALA A 44 2.77 4.49 4.74
N LEU A 45 3.34 4.95 5.86
CA LEU A 45 3.27 6.36 6.27
C LEU A 45 4.07 7.29 5.34
N LEU A 46 5.14 6.79 4.74
CA LEU A 46 6.07 7.59 3.94
C LEU A 46 5.98 7.35 2.42
N HIS A 47 5.11 6.45 1.94
CA HIS A 47 5.01 6.12 0.51
C HIS A 47 4.84 7.35 -0.40
N ASP A 48 4.10 8.35 0.07
CA ASP A 48 3.79 9.59 -0.64
C ASP A 48 4.61 10.81 -0.14
N ILE A 49 5.74 10.60 0.57
CA ILE A 49 6.56 11.67 1.18
C ILE A 49 6.94 12.78 0.19
N ALA A 50 7.20 12.42 -1.07
CA ALA A 50 7.58 13.34 -2.13
C ALA A 50 6.41 13.77 -3.04
N LYS A 51 5.16 13.40 -2.73
CA LYS A 51 4.02 13.73 -3.60
C LYS A 51 3.69 15.21 -3.64
N THR A 52 3.77 15.91 -2.49
CA THR A 52 3.50 17.35 -2.42
C THR A 52 4.33 18.18 -3.41
N PRO A 53 5.67 18.06 -3.47
CA PRO A 53 6.46 18.79 -4.46
C PRO A 53 6.22 18.34 -5.92
N CYS A 54 5.75 17.10 -6.15
CA CYS A 54 5.41 16.59 -7.47
C CYS A 54 4.00 16.95 -7.96
N LEU A 55 3.16 17.62 -7.17
CA LEU A 55 1.83 18.05 -7.64
C LEU A 55 1.92 19.10 -8.76
N ASN A 56 2.92 19.99 -8.68
CA ASN A 56 3.09 21.11 -9.61
C ASN A 56 4.20 20.89 -10.64
N ASN A 57 5.06 19.91 -10.40
CA ASN A 57 6.17 19.54 -11.27
C ASN A 57 5.95 18.09 -11.64
N ALA A 58 5.73 17.78 -12.91
CA ALA A 58 5.57 16.40 -13.36
C ALA A 58 6.84 15.59 -13.04
N CYS A 59 6.87 14.95 -11.87
CA CYS A 59 7.96 14.11 -11.39
C CYS A 59 7.46 12.76 -10.88
N ASP A 60 8.35 11.77 -10.96
CA ASP A 60 8.17 10.45 -10.35
C ASP A 60 8.36 10.58 -8.83
N HIS A 61 7.24 10.75 -8.12
CA HIS A 61 7.27 10.95 -6.66
C HIS A 61 7.76 9.70 -5.92
N ALA A 62 7.59 8.50 -6.47
CA ALA A 62 8.10 7.27 -5.87
C ALA A 62 9.64 7.23 -5.93
N ARG A 63 10.24 7.64 -7.07
CA ARG A 63 11.69 7.77 -7.20
C ARG A 63 12.25 8.87 -6.30
N LEU A 64 11.65 10.06 -6.30
CA LEU A 64 12.10 11.15 -5.44
C LEU A 64 11.94 10.81 -3.95
N GLY A 65 10.88 10.09 -3.59
CA GLY A 65 10.65 9.60 -2.24
C GLY A 65 11.70 8.58 -1.79
N GLN A 66 12.12 7.67 -2.68
CA GLN A 66 13.25 6.76 -2.43
C GLN A 66 14.53 7.54 -2.15
N ASP A 67 14.89 8.47 -3.05
CA ASP A 67 16.10 9.29 -2.93
C ASP A 67 16.11 10.05 -1.59
N LEU A 68 14.97 10.62 -1.19
CA LEU A 68 14.81 11.31 0.09
C LEU A 68 14.98 10.38 1.30
N CYS A 69 14.35 9.20 1.29
CA CYS A 69 14.51 8.24 2.39
C CYS A 69 15.97 7.79 2.54
N GLN A 70 16.66 7.54 1.42
CA GLN A 70 18.08 7.17 1.44
C GLN A 70 18.96 8.29 2.00
N GLN A 71 18.73 9.55 1.60
CA GLN A 71 19.46 10.71 2.13
C GLN A 71 19.25 10.91 3.63
N LEU A 72 18.08 10.55 4.15
CA LEU A 72 17.74 10.63 5.58
C LEU A 72 18.21 9.42 6.39
N GLY A 73 18.87 8.43 5.76
CA GLY A 73 19.40 7.24 6.43
C GLY A 73 18.40 6.09 6.58
N TYR A 74 17.33 6.07 5.78
CA TYR A 74 16.30 5.01 5.77
C TYR A 74 16.20 4.31 4.40
N PRO A 75 17.28 3.67 3.90
CA PRO A 75 17.28 3.06 2.57
C PRO A 75 16.23 1.93 2.42
N GLU A 76 15.95 1.16 3.47
CA GLU A 76 14.96 0.07 3.44
C GLU A 76 13.54 0.59 3.26
N VAL A 77 13.21 1.74 3.88
CA VAL A 77 11.94 2.45 3.64
C VAL A 77 11.90 2.98 2.22
N GLY A 78 13.03 3.49 1.72
CA GLY A 78 13.17 3.97 0.36
C GLY A 78 12.81 2.91 -0.70
N GLU A 79 13.19 1.66 -0.51
CA GLU A 79 12.83 0.56 -1.41
C GLU A 79 11.31 0.31 -1.47
N ILE A 80 10.61 0.47 -0.34
CA ILE A 80 9.16 0.34 -0.27
C ILE A 80 8.49 1.51 -0.97
N VAL A 81 8.94 2.73 -0.66
CA VAL A 81 8.48 3.97 -1.29
C VAL A 81 8.67 3.91 -2.81
N ARG A 82 9.76 3.31 -3.30
CA ARG A 82 10.04 3.23 -4.73
C ARG A 82 9.00 2.45 -5.53
N GLU A 83 8.39 1.43 -4.93
CA GLU A 83 7.57 0.44 -5.62
C GLU A 83 6.07 0.51 -5.26
N HIS A 84 5.64 1.45 -4.41
CA HIS A 84 4.23 1.53 -3.99
C HIS A 84 3.25 1.84 -5.14
N VAL A 85 3.68 2.60 -6.17
CA VAL A 85 2.83 2.88 -7.34
C VAL A 85 2.81 1.68 -8.30
N ILE A 86 4.00 1.20 -8.67
CA ILE A 86 4.26 0.10 -9.60
C ILE A 86 5.27 -0.86 -8.93
N LEU A 87 4.84 -2.08 -8.65
CA LEU A 87 5.74 -3.15 -8.20
C LEU A 87 6.62 -3.63 -9.35
N ARG A 88 7.89 -3.91 -9.06
CA ARG A 88 8.83 -4.43 -10.07
C ARG A 88 8.76 -5.95 -10.23
N ASP A 89 8.37 -6.65 -9.19
CA ASP A 89 8.31 -8.11 -9.16
C ASP A 89 6.96 -8.57 -8.59
N PHE A 90 6.42 -9.61 -9.19
CA PHE A 90 5.21 -10.30 -8.77
C PHE A 90 5.49 -11.81 -8.79
N SER A 91 5.26 -12.49 -7.67
CA SER A 91 5.57 -13.90 -7.56
C SER A 91 4.35 -14.73 -7.19
N LEU A 92 3.66 -15.25 -8.20
CA LEU A 92 2.52 -16.16 -8.00
C LEU A 92 2.90 -17.40 -7.18
N SER A 93 4.13 -17.91 -7.35
CA SER A 93 4.62 -19.06 -6.60
C SER A 93 4.77 -18.74 -5.10
N ARG A 94 5.22 -17.54 -4.73
CA ARG A 94 5.26 -17.09 -3.33
C ARG A 94 3.86 -16.82 -2.78
N TYR A 95 2.99 -16.17 -3.54
CA TYR A 95 1.64 -15.84 -3.09
C TYR A 95 0.84 -17.09 -2.73
N LYS A 96 0.94 -18.15 -3.55
CA LYS A 96 0.34 -19.47 -3.26
C LYS A 96 0.87 -20.13 -1.99
N GLN A 97 2.06 -19.73 -1.53
CA GLN A 97 2.69 -20.20 -0.29
C GLN A 97 2.43 -19.26 0.90
N GLY A 98 1.56 -18.25 0.75
CA GLY A 98 1.29 -17.25 1.78
C GLY A 98 2.47 -16.35 2.10
N GLN A 99 3.39 -16.16 1.14
CA GLN A 99 4.57 -15.31 1.30
C GLN A 99 4.38 -13.98 0.57
N PHE A 100 4.23 -12.90 1.32
CA PHE A 100 4.04 -11.54 0.82
C PHE A 100 5.15 -10.63 1.33
N LEU A 101 5.70 -9.81 0.44
CA LEU A 101 6.74 -8.83 0.75
C LEU A 101 6.10 -7.56 1.31
N ILE A 102 6.87 -6.81 2.11
CA ILE A 102 6.44 -5.54 2.71
C ILE A 102 5.91 -4.56 1.65
N LYS A 103 6.64 -4.39 0.54
CA LYS A 103 6.22 -3.53 -0.57
C LYS A 103 4.93 -3.96 -1.24
N GLU A 104 4.61 -5.25 -1.25
CA GLU A 104 3.35 -5.76 -1.82
C GLU A 104 2.16 -5.41 -0.93
N LEU A 105 2.34 -5.49 0.39
CA LEU A 105 1.33 -5.07 1.36
C LEU A 105 1.05 -3.56 1.27
N VAL A 106 2.10 -2.74 1.19
CA VAL A 106 1.96 -1.28 1.04
C VAL A 106 1.35 -0.90 -0.31
N TYR A 107 1.79 -1.55 -1.40
CA TYR A 107 1.24 -1.37 -2.75
C TYR A 107 -0.26 -1.69 -2.81
N TYR A 108 -0.68 -2.79 -2.19
CA TYR A 108 -2.10 -3.16 -2.11
C TYR A 108 -2.87 -2.20 -1.22
N ALA A 109 -2.34 -1.86 -0.04
CA ALA A 109 -2.97 -0.94 0.90
C ALA A 109 -3.25 0.44 0.28
N ASP A 110 -2.29 1.02 -0.45
CA ASP A 110 -2.49 2.29 -1.18
C ASP A 110 -3.65 2.20 -2.19
N LYS A 111 -3.73 1.11 -2.95
CA LYS A 111 -4.80 0.90 -3.94
C LYS A 111 -6.15 0.60 -3.32
N ARG A 112 -6.20 0.26 -2.03
CA ARG A 112 -7.43 0.11 -1.25
C ARG A 112 -7.88 1.41 -0.60
N VAL A 113 -7.19 2.53 -0.78
CA VAL A 113 -7.55 3.81 -0.16
C VAL A 113 -7.72 4.90 -1.20
N ARG A 114 -8.85 5.61 -1.18
CA ARG A 114 -9.09 6.83 -1.96
C ARG A 114 -9.32 8.00 -1.01
N HIS A 115 -8.47 9.02 -1.09
CA HIS A 115 -8.38 10.05 -0.05
C HIS A 115 -8.07 9.37 1.28
N ASP A 116 -9.00 9.33 2.21
CA ASP A 116 -8.92 8.69 3.52
C ASP A 116 -9.96 7.58 3.70
N GLU A 117 -10.60 7.13 2.62
CA GLU A 117 -11.63 6.08 2.64
C GLU A 117 -11.12 4.77 2.04
N VAL A 118 -11.47 3.64 2.67
CA VAL A 118 -11.25 2.32 2.08
C VAL A 118 -12.27 2.06 0.98
N VAL A 119 -11.77 1.76 -0.23
CA VAL A 119 -12.58 1.53 -1.44
C VAL A 119 -12.19 0.23 -2.13
N THR A 120 -13.01 -0.29 -3.03
CA THR A 120 -12.63 -1.44 -3.86
C THR A 120 -11.54 -1.11 -4.87
N LEU A 121 -10.79 -2.11 -5.33
CA LEU A 121 -9.80 -1.91 -6.40
C LEU A 121 -10.44 -1.36 -7.68
N HIS A 122 -11.68 -1.77 -7.99
CA HIS A 122 -12.43 -1.22 -9.13
C HIS A 122 -12.73 0.27 -8.94
N GLN A 123 -13.29 0.66 -7.79
CA GLN A 123 -13.58 2.06 -7.46
C GLN A 123 -12.31 2.92 -7.48
N ARG A 124 -11.19 2.39 -6.99
CA ARG A 124 -9.91 3.09 -7.04
C ARG A 124 -9.40 3.21 -8.47
N MET A 125 -9.48 2.16 -9.27
CA MET A 125 -9.08 2.18 -10.68
C MET A 125 -9.84 3.24 -11.46
N ASP A 126 -11.17 3.27 -11.34
CA ASP A 126 -12.03 4.24 -12.02
C ASP A 126 -11.61 5.69 -11.68
N TYR A 127 -11.40 5.95 -10.38
CA TYR A 127 -10.92 7.24 -9.90
C TYR A 127 -9.55 7.63 -10.48
N ILE A 128 -8.61 6.68 -10.57
CA ILE A 128 -7.26 6.95 -11.10
C ILE A 128 -7.32 7.19 -12.63
N ILE A 129 -8.16 6.46 -13.36
CA ILE A 129 -8.38 6.68 -14.80
C ILE A 129 -8.99 8.06 -15.03
N GLU A 130 -10.04 8.43 -14.30
CA GLU A 130 -10.68 9.74 -14.42
C GLU A 130 -9.69 10.88 -14.13
N ARG A 131 -8.88 10.73 -13.09
CA ARG A 131 -7.99 11.80 -12.61
C ARG A 131 -6.66 11.90 -13.35
N TYR A 132 -6.09 10.78 -13.81
CA TYR A 132 -4.73 10.71 -14.36
C TYR A 132 -4.64 10.09 -15.75
N GLY A 133 -5.73 9.52 -16.25
CA GLY A 133 -5.79 8.90 -17.57
C GLY A 133 -5.61 9.89 -18.71
N ASN A 134 -6.00 11.16 -18.53
CA ASN A 134 -5.84 12.25 -19.50
C ASN A 134 -6.40 11.95 -20.90
N ASN A 135 -7.43 11.09 -21.00
CA ASN A 135 -7.98 10.57 -22.26
C ASN A 135 -6.93 9.87 -23.17
N ASP A 136 -5.82 9.42 -22.59
CA ASP A 136 -4.75 8.72 -23.27
C ASP A 136 -4.95 7.20 -23.12
N SER A 137 -5.24 6.53 -24.23
CA SER A 137 -5.52 5.09 -24.24
C SER A 137 -4.35 4.24 -23.73
N ALA A 138 -3.10 4.66 -23.96
CA ALA A 138 -1.94 3.93 -23.47
C ALA A 138 -1.81 4.06 -21.94
N ARG A 139 -2.09 5.25 -21.39
CA ARG A 139 -2.15 5.45 -19.93
C ARG A 139 -3.28 4.67 -19.29
N HIS A 140 -4.46 4.66 -19.91
CA HIS A 140 -5.61 3.88 -19.44
C HIS A 140 -5.24 2.39 -19.36
N LEU A 141 -4.64 1.85 -20.42
CA LEU A 141 -4.20 0.45 -20.46
C LEU A 141 -3.14 0.15 -19.39
N HIS A 142 -2.18 1.06 -19.18
CA HIS A 142 -1.17 0.89 -18.13
C HIS A 142 -1.79 0.86 -16.72
N ILE A 143 -2.73 1.76 -16.43
CA ILE A 143 -3.48 1.78 -15.17
C ILE A 143 -4.25 0.47 -15.00
N GLN A 144 -5.00 0.04 -16.03
CA GLN A 144 -5.77 -1.19 -15.99
C GLN A 144 -4.90 -2.43 -15.72
N ASN A 145 -3.77 -2.56 -16.42
CA ASN A 145 -2.84 -3.68 -16.21
C ASN A 145 -2.27 -3.69 -14.78
N ASN A 146 -1.95 -2.52 -14.23
CA ASN A 146 -1.46 -2.41 -12.85
C ASN A 146 -2.53 -2.84 -11.82
N PHE A 147 -3.80 -2.45 -12.05
CA PHE A 147 -4.91 -2.89 -11.20
C PHE A 147 -5.23 -4.38 -11.35
N GLN A 148 -5.11 -4.96 -12.54
CA GLN A 148 -5.25 -6.41 -12.73
C GLN A 148 -4.20 -7.19 -11.94
N LEU A 149 -2.93 -6.75 -11.97
CA LEU A 149 -1.88 -7.35 -11.14
C LEU A 149 -2.19 -7.22 -9.64
N CYS A 150 -2.75 -6.08 -9.23
CA CYS A 150 -3.20 -5.87 -7.86
C CYS A 150 -4.39 -6.76 -7.47
N GLN A 151 -5.30 -7.06 -8.41
CA GLN A 151 -6.41 -7.99 -8.19
C GLN A 151 -5.90 -9.42 -7.99
N THR A 152 -4.93 -9.87 -8.79
CA THR A 152 -4.30 -11.18 -8.58
C THR A 152 -3.60 -11.26 -7.21
N LEU A 153 -2.95 -10.18 -6.78
CA LEU A 153 -2.42 -10.09 -5.42
C LEU A 153 -3.53 -10.17 -4.37
N GLU A 154 -4.65 -9.43 -4.54
CA GLU A 154 -5.82 -9.48 -3.62
C GLU A 154 -6.38 -10.90 -3.51
N GLU A 155 -6.58 -11.58 -4.63
CA GLU A 155 -7.11 -12.95 -4.66
C GLU A 155 -6.27 -13.90 -3.80
N HIS A 156 -4.95 -13.87 -3.96
CA HIS A 156 -4.07 -14.73 -3.16
C HIS A 156 -3.86 -14.24 -1.73
N LEU A 157 -3.76 -12.94 -1.51
CA LEU A 157 -3.61 -12.37 -0.17
C LEU A 157 -4.77 -12.81 0.73
N PHE A 158 -5.98 -12.78 0.18
CA PHE A 158 -7.20 -13.12 0.91
C PHE A 158 -7.52 -14.61 0.98
N THR A 159 -6.75 -15.51 0.33
CA THR A 159 -6.78 -16.93 0.69
C THR A 159 -6.05 -17.23 2.01
N HIS A 160 -5.24 -16.28 2.48
CA HIS A 160 -4.49 -16.40 3.75
C HIS A 160 -5.05 -15.48 4.86
N ILE A 161 -6.12 -14.73 4.60
CA ILE A 161 -6.79 -13.85 5.56
C ILE A 161 -8.20 -14.40 5.84
N ASN A 162 -8.64 -14.35 7.11
CA ASN A 162 -9.88 -14.99 7.58
C ASN A 162 -11.17 -14.17 7.32
N PHE A 163 -11.13 -13.18 6.44
CA PHE A 163 -12.28 -12.40 6.00
C PHE A 163 -12.09 -12.01 4.53
N PRO A 164 -13.14 -11.77 3.75
CA PRO A 164 -13.02 -11.41 2.33
C PRO A 164 -12.65 -9.94 2.11
N PRO A 165 -12.10 -9.54 0.95
CA PRO A 165 -11.67 -8.17 0.67
C PRO A 165 -12.75 -7.09 0.86
N LYS A 166 -14.02 -7.45 0.65
CA LYS A 166 -15.18 -6.56 0.84
C LYS A 166 -15.39 -6.15 2.31
N GLU A 167 -14.89 -6.93 3.26
CA GLU A 167 -15.05 -6.70 4.70
C GLU A 167 -13.85 -5.94 5.32
N LEU A 168 -12.84 -5.60 4.51
CA LEU A 168 -11.63 -4.90 4.97
C LEU A 168 -11.95 -3.62 5.75
N ALA A 169 -12.84 -2.77 5.25
CA ALA A 169 -13.23 -1.53 5.92
C ALA A 169 -13.89 -1.78 7.29
N SER A 170 -14.75 -2.80 7.38
CA SER A 170 -15.40 -3.19 8.64
C SER A 170 -14.40 -3.73 9.65
N HIS A 171 -13.37 -4.45 9.19
CA HIS A 171 -12.32 -5.01 10.05
C HIS A 171 -11.45 -3.91 10.70
N LEU A 172 -11.19 -2.82 9.98
CA LEU A 172 -10.46 -1.66 10.51
C LEU A 172 -11.20 -0.96 11.65
N ASN A 173 -12.52 -0.84 11.57
CA ASN A 173 -13.31 -0.22 12.63
C ASN A 173 -13.33 -1.04 13.93
N GLY A 174 -12.99 -2.33 13.85
CA GLY A 174 -12.84 -3.21 15.02
C GLY A 174 -11.43 -3.23 15.63
N GLN A 175 -10.42 -2.71 14.93
CA GLN A 175 -9.03 -2.66 15.39
C GLN A 175 -8.63 -1.20 15.63
N LEU A 176 -8.52 -0.79 16.90
CA LEU A 176 -8.02 0.54 17.25
C LEU A 176 -6.55 0.65 16.83
N PHE A 177 -6.29 1.43 15.78
CA PHE A 177 -4.93 1.86 15.45
C PHE A 177 -4.38 2.64 16.63
N SER A 178 -3.44 2.03 17.36
CA SER A 178 -2.71 2.68 18.45
C SER A 178 -1.33 3.07 17.93
N PRO A 179 -1.16 4.31 17.41
CA PRO A 179 0.20 4.80 17.16
C PRO A 179 0.90 4.83 18.52
N ALA A 180 2.01 4.11 18.61
CA ALA A 180 2.76 3.83 19.84
C ALA A 180 2.64 4.95 20.89
N GLN A 181 2.13 4.60 22.07
CA GLN A 181 2.17 5.48 23.24
C GLN A 181 3.64 5.86 23.49
N LYS A 182 3.92 7.17 23.50
CA LYS A 182 5.21 7.70 23.93
C LYS A 182 5.49 7.17 25.34
N SER A 183 6.52 6.35 25.50
CA SER A 183 7.11 6.10 26.81
C SER A 183 7.64 7.42 27.35
N SER A 184 7.15 7.77 28.53
CA SER A 184 7.46 8.95 29.34
C SER A 184 8.95 9.17 29.56
#